data_AF-A0A6B3HK45-F1
#
_entry.id   AF-A0A6B3HK45-F1
#
_cell.length_a   1.000
_cell.length_b   1.000
_cell.length_c   1.000
_cell.angle_alpha   90.00
_cell.angle_beta   90.00
_cell.angle_gamma   90.00
#
_symmetry.space_group_name_H-M   'P 1'
#
loop_
_entity.id
_entity.type
_entity.pdbx_description
1 polymer ?
#
loop_
_entity_poly.entity_id
_entity_poly.type
_entity_poly.pdbx_seq_one_letter_code
_entity_poly.pdbx_strand_id
1 'polypeptide(L)'
;VAFMMSECRGLICAPMESDELERLELPQMVEDNTESMQTAFTVSVDASAAHGVTTGISAADRATTLRMLAGGTAGPGDFVRPGHIFPLRARSGGVLVRNGHTEA
;
A
#
# COMPACT_ATOMS: atom_id res chain seq x y z
N VAL A 1 -13.58 -3.83 2.03
CA VAL A 1 -12.59 -3.75 3.13
C VAL A 1 -13.09 -4.39 4.42
N ALA A 2 -14.28 -4.07 4.94
CA ALA A 2 -14.78 -4.66 6.19
C ALA A 2 -14.72 -6.21 6.23
N PHE A 3 -15.21 -6.88 5.18
CA PHE A 3 -15.09 -8.34 5.04
C PHE A 3 -13.64 -8.84 5.01
N MET A 4 -12.76 -8.16 4.26
CA MET A 4 -11.34 -8.51 4.21
C MET A 4 -10.65 -8.35 5.58
N MET A 5 -11.10 -7.39 6.40
CA MET A 5 -10.60 -7.22 7.76
C MET A 5 -11.01 -8.37 8.68
N SER A 6 -12.26 -8.86 8.56
CA SER A 6 -12.75 -9.95 9.40
C SER A 6 -12.20 -11.31 8.97
N GLU A 7 -12.15 -11.56 7.67
CA GLU A 7 -11.84 -12.89 7.14
C GLU A 7 -10.35 -13.07 6.75
N CYS A 8 -9.65 -11.99 6.40
CA CYS A 8 -8.29 -12.07 5.82
C CYS A 8 -7.20 -11.54 6.76
N ARG A 9 -7.41 -11.64 8.09
CA ARG A 9 -6.41 -11.34 9.14
C ARG A 9 -6.00 -9.86 9.29
N GLY A 10 -6.62 -8.94 8.56
CA GLY A 10 -6.63 -7.52 8.90
C GLY A 10 -5.42 -6.68 8.49
N LEU A 11 -4.29 -7.29 8.12
CA LEU A 11 -3.16 -6.60 7.49
C LEU A 11 -3.46 -6.41 6.00
N ILE A 12 -3.92 -5.20 5.65
CA ILE A 12 -4.36 -4.90 4.29
C ILE A 12 -3.21 -4.26 3.51
N CYS A 13 -2.74 -5.00 2.52
CA CYS A 13 -1.67 -4.57 1.63
C CYS A 13 -2.22 -4.07 0.29
N ALA A 14 -1.45 -3.22 -0.39
CA ALA A 14 -1.74 -2.70 -1.72
C ALA A 14 -0.55 -2.96 -2.65
N PRO A 15 -0.55 -4.06 -3.44
CA PRO A 15 0.46 -4.28 -4.46
C PRO A 15 0.41 -3.18 -5.52
N MET A 16 1.58 -2.61 -5.84
CA MET A 16 1.71 -1.47 -6.74
C MET A 16 2.97 -1.62 -7.60
N GLU A 17 2.88 -1.08 -8.82
CA GLU A 17 4.02 -0.97 -9.72
C GLU A 17 5.07 0.01 -9.17
N SER A 18 6.32 -0.21 -9.57
CA SER A 18 7.45 0.56 -9.03
C SER A 18 7.37 2.06 -9.40
N ASP A 19 6.92 2.38 -10.61
CA ASP A 19 6.75 3.74 -11.11
C ASP A 19 5.68 4.53 -10.34
N GLU A 20 4.58 3.89 -9.98
CA GLU A 20 3.52 4.52 -9.19
C GLU A 20 3.98 4.80 -7.75
N LEU A 21 4.73 3.88 -7.15
CA LEU A 21 5.33 4.09 -5.83
C LEU A 21 6.38 5.21 -5.85
N GLU A 22 7.17 5.32 -6.91
CA GLU A 22 8.12 6.43 -7.10
C GLU A 22 7.38 7.77 -7.27
N ARG A 23 6.34 7.81 -8.11
CA ARG A 23 5.49 8.99 -8.33
C ARG A 23 4.83 9.50 -7.05
N LEU A 24 4.47 8.59 -6.15
CA LEU A 24 3.84 8.88 -4.86
C LEU A 24 4.85 9.07 -3.71
N GLU A 25 6.15 8.99 -3.99
CA GLU A 25 7.23 9.08 -2.99
C GLU A 25 7.03 8.10 -1.82
N LEU A 26 6.84 6.82 -2.14
CA LEU A 26 6.66 5.73 -1.20
C LEU A 26 7.91 4.84 -1.16
N PRO A 27 8.96 5.21 -0.39
CA PRO A 27 10.18 4.44 -0.29
C PRO A 27 9.96 3.11 0.44
N GLN A 28 10.89 2.17 0.27
CA GLN A 28 10.89 0.92 1.04
C GLN A 28 10.92 1.21 2.54
N MET A 29 10.24 0.37 3.32
CA MET A 29 10.11 0.53 4.78
C MET A 29 11.45 0.42 5.50
N VAL A 30 12.36 -0.40 4.98
CA VAL A 30 13.70 -0.66 5.52
C VAL A 30 14.72 -0.72 4.39
N GLU A 31 15.97 -0.38 4.71
CA GLU A 31 17.08 -0.48 3.75
C GLU A 31 17.53 -1.92 3.53
N ASP A 32 17.65 -2.71 4.60
CA ASP A 32 18.02 -4.14 4.55
C ASP A 32 16.83 -5.03 4.92
N ASN A 33 16.23 -5.67 3.91
CA ASN A 33 15.07 -6.53 4.08
C ASN A 33 15.50 -7.97 4.42
N THR A 34 15.38 -8.31 5.70
CA THR A 34 15.72 -9.63 6.26
C THR A 34 14.53 -10.60 6.35
N GLU A 35 13.37 -10.22 5.83
CA GLU A 35 12.21 -11.11 5.77
C GLU A 35 12.47 -12.26 4.77
N SER A 36 12.07 -13.47 5.13
CA SER A 36 12.34 -14.70 4.39
C SER A 36 11.93 -14.68 2.92
N MET A 37 10.81 -14.04 2.59
CA MET A 37 10.28 -13.92 1.23
C MET A 37 10.57 -12.55 0.60
N GLN A 38 11.36 -11.72 1.30
CA GLN A 38 11.71 -10.35 0.93
C GLN A 38 10.50 -9.53 0.49
N THR A 39 9.40 -9.62 1.24
CA THR A 39 8.18 -8.87 0.94
C THR A 39 8.49 -7.36 0.95
N ALA A 40 8.28 -6.70 -0.18
CA ALA A 40 8.80 -5.35 -0.43
C ALA A 40 7.85 -4.25 0.07
N PHE A 41 7.64 -4.21 1.39
CA PHE A 41 6.86 -3.17 2.05
C PHE A 41 7.45 -1.78 1.82
N THR A 42 6.59 -0.82 1.48
CA THR A 42 6.92 0.61 1.57
C THR A 42 6.55 1.17 2.93
N VAL A 43 6.88 2.45 3.16
CA VAL A 43 6.24 3.22 4.25
C VAL A 43 4.72 3.06 4.16
N SER A 44 4.07 2.79 5.30
CA SER A 44 2.61 2.68 5.35
C SER A 44 1.95 4.04 5.19
N VAL A 45 0.70 4.04 4.70
CA VAL A 45 -0.01 5.28 4.36
C VAL A 45 -1.47 5.26 4.77
N ASP A 46 -1.99 6.46 4.99
CA ASP A 46 -3.41 6.78 4.95
C ASP A 46 -3.63 7.94 3.97
N ALA A 47 -4.78 8.00 3.31
CA ALA A 47 -5.19 9.24 2.67
C ALA A 47 -5.36 10.35 3.72
N SER A 48 -5.06 11.58 3.36
CA SER A 48 -5.11 12.71 4.29
C SER A 48 -6.54 13.07 4.70
N ALA A 49 -6.66 13.85 5.78
CA ALA A 49 -7.95 14.34 6.25
C ALA A 49 -8.71 15.19 5.21
N ALA A 50 -8.02 15.75 4.22
CA ALA A 50 -8.64 16.47 3.10
C ALA A 50 -9.57 15.56 2.27
N HIS A 51 -9.36 14.24 2.33
CA HIS A 51 -10.13 13.21 1.63
C HIS A 51 -11.16 12.52 2.53
N GLY A 52 -11.48 13.11 3.68
CA GLY A 52 -12.49 12.60 4.61
C GLY A 52 -12.04 11.41 5.45
N VAL A 53 -10.73 11.10 5.46
CA VAL A 53 -10.14 10.12 6.39
C VAL A 53 -10.07 10.72 7.79
N THR A 54 -10.36 9.90 8.80
CA THR A 54 -10.34 10.30 10.21
C THR A 54 -9.13 9.71 10.92
N THR A 55 -9.24 8.50 11.46
CA THR A 55 -8.15 7.79 12.13
C THR A 55 -7.37 6.88 11.18
N GLY A 56 -7.85 6.67 9.95
CA GLY A 56 -7.17 5.83 8.95
C GLY A 56 -7.54 4.34 9.05
N ILE A 57 -7.77 3.80 10.25
CA ILE A 57 -7.92 2.34 10.45
C ILE A 57 -9.30 1.78 10.09
N SER A 58 -10.32 2.65 10.04
CA SER A 58 -11.70 2.27 9.75
C SER A 58 -11.80 1.55 8.39
N ALA A 59 -12.82 0.70 8.21
CA ALA A 59 -13.02 0.04 6.92
C ALA A 59 -13.27 1.05 5.79
N ALA A 60 -13.92 2.17 6.08
CA ALA A 60 -14.19 3.23 5.12
C ALA A 60 -12.91 4.02 4.79
N ASP A 61 -12.13 4.38 5.82
CA ASP A 61 -10.89 5.15 5.69
C ASP A 61 -9.87 4.37 4.85
N ARG A 62 -9.63 3.09 5.19
CA ARG A 62 -8.78 2.20 4.41
C ARG A 62 -9.27 2.02 2.97
N ALA A 63 -10.58 1.94 2.76
CA ALA A 63 -11.13 1.87 1.41
C ALA A 63 -10.90 3.16 0.62
N THR A 64 -10.97 4.33 1.26
CA THR A 64 -10.63 5.62 0.65
C THR A 64 -9.16 5.66 0.27
N THR A 65 -8.25 5.32 1.18
CA THR A 65 -6.81 5.24 0.90
C THR A 65 -6.52 4.32 -0.30
N LEU A 66 -7.11 3.12 -0.33
CA LEU A 66 -6.92 2.17 -1.45
C LEU A 66 -7.42 2.72 -2.79
N ARG A 67 -8.59 3.38 -2.81
CA ARG A 67 -9.11 4.02 -4.04
C ARG A 67 -8.20 5.13 -4.53
N MET A 68 -7.62 5.90 -3.62
CA MET A 68 -6.71 6.98 -3.96
C MET A 68 -5.38 6.47 -4.52
N LEU A 69 -4.81 5.42 -3.91
CA LEU A 69 -3.60 4.76 -4.43
C LEU A 69 -3.83 4.19 -5.84
N ALA A 70 -5.02 3.68 -6.14
CA ALA A 70 -5.36 3.14 -7.46
C ALA A 70 -5.81 4.20 -8.48
N GLY A 71 -6.06 5.45 -8.06
CA GLY A 71 -6.75 6.44 -8.88
C GLY A 71 -5.87 7.13 -9.93
N GLY A 72 -4.54 7.04 -9.83
CA GLY A 72 -3.59 7.64 -10.77
C GLY A 72 -3.52 9.18 -10.77
N THR A 73 -4.42 9.87 -10.05
CA THR A 73 -4.47 11.33 -9.97
C THR A 73 -3.94 11.89 -8.64
N ALA A 74 -3.83 11.05 -7.61
CA ALA A 74 -3.35 11.47 -6.30
C ALA A 74 -1.85 11.79 -6.35
N GLY A 75 -1.41 12.83 -5.64
CA GLY A 75 0.00 13.17 -5.49
C GLY A 75 0.59 12.71 -4.14
N PRO A 76 1.91 12.84 -3.94
CA PRO A 76 2.55 12.49 -2.66
C PRO A 76 1.93 13.18 -1.44
N GLY A 77 1.51 14.44 -1.58
CA GLY A 77 0.89 15.25 -0.52
C GLY A 77 -0.51 14.79 -0.10
N ASP A 78 -1.14 13.91 -0.87
CA ASP A 78 -2.47 13.36 -0.54
C ASP A 78 -2.41 12.26 0.53
N PHE A 79 -1.21 11.78 0.88
CA PHE A 79 -1.01 10.68 1.80
C PHE A 79 -0.24 11.12 3.05
N VAL A 80 -0.69 10.63 4.21
CA VAL A 80 0.01 10.72 5.49
C VAL A 80 0.90 9.49 5.65
N ARG A 81 2.09 9.68 6.23
CA ARG A 81 3.11 8.66 6.44
C ARG A 81 3.62 8.78 7.90
N PRO A 82 3.60 7.73 8.74
CA PRO A 82 3.01 6.40 8.49
C PRO A 82 1.48 6.40 8.48
N GLY A 83 0.87 5.26 8.13
CA GLY A 83 -0.59 5.02 8.19
C GLY A 83 -0.96 3.53 8.28
N HIS A 84 -2.17 3.17 7.84
CA HIS A 84 -2.76 1.84 8.09
C HIS A 84 -2.97 0.96 6.84
N ILE A 85 -2.67 1.47 5.64
CA ILE A 85 -2.49 0.67 4.42
C ILE A 85 -1.01 0.43 4.17
N PHE A 86 -0.67 -0.77 3.69
CA PHE A 86 0.71 -1.19 3.45
C PHE A 86 0.96 -1.41 1.95
N PRO A 87 1.43 -0.40 1.21
CA PRO A 87 1.80 -0.59 -0.17
C PRO A 87 2.99 -1.55 -0.29
N LEU A 88 2.95 -2.38 -1.34
CA LEU A 88 3.98 -3.37 -1.65
C LEU A 88 4.51 -3.12 -3.05
N ARG A 89 5.82 -3.07 -3.21
CA ARG A 89 6.45 -2.94 -4.52
C ARG A 89 6.45 -4.28 -5.26
N ALA A 90 5.72 -4.37 -6.36
CA ALA A 90 5.83 -5.49 -7.28
C ALA A 90 7.16 -5.46 -8.04
N ARG A 91 7.74 -6.64 -8.31
CA ARG A 91 8.92 -6.73 -9.17
C ARG A 91 8.52 -6.56 -10.64
N SER A 92 9.32 -5.77 -11.38
CA SER A 92 9.17 -5.68 -12.83
C SER A 92 9.27 -7.08 -13.47
N GLY A 93 8.31 -7.42 -14.33
CA GLY A 93 8.14 -8.76 -14.90
C GLY A 93 7.15 -9.65 -14.16
N GLY A 94 6.58 -9.18 -13.05
CA GLY A 94 5.45 -9.80 -12.36
C GLY A 94 5.73 -11.25 -11.94
N VAL A 95 4.69 -12.10 -12.03
CA VAL A 95 4.74 -13.50 -11.57
C VAL A 95 5.82 -14.35 -12.24
N LEU A 96 6.29 -13.97 -13.43
CA LEU A 96 7.38 -14.67 -14.13
C LEU A 96 8.74 -14.44 -13.47
N VAL A 97 8.91 -13.32 -12.74
CA VAL A 97 10.13 -12.97 -12.02
C VAL A 97 10.04 -13.35 -10.54
N ARG A 98 8.87 -13.20 -9.93
CA ARG A 98 8.62 -13.60 -8.55
C ARG A 98 7.19 -14.11 -8.41
N ASN A 99 7.04 -15.39 -8.10
CA ASN A 99 5.74 -16.02 -7.90
C ASN A 99 5.18 -15.72 -6.50
N GLY A 100 4.80 -14.47 -6.25
CA GLY A 100 4.23 -14.01 -4.99
C GLY A 100 2.87 -13.33 -5.17
N HIS A 101 2.09 -13.24 -4.09
CA HIS A 101 0.78 -12.56 -4.11
C HIS A 101 0.87 -11.07 -4.47
N THR A 102 2.04 -10.45 -4.28
CA THR A 102 2.27 -9.05 -4.70
C THR A 102 2.33 -8.92 -6.22
N GLU A 103 2.84 -9.92 -6.92
CA GLU A 103 3.04 -9.88 -8.37
C GLU A 103 1.86 -10.43 -9.18
N ALA A 104 0.92 -11.14 -8.52
CA ALA A 104 -0.23 -11.79 -9.14
C ALA A 104 -1.41 -10.83 -9.32
#